data_AF-A0AAU3PYH9-F1
#
_entry.id   AF-A0AAU3PYH9-F1
#
_cell.length_a   1.000
_cell.length_b   1.000
_cell.length_c   1.000
_cell.angle_alpha   90.00
_cell.angle_beta   90.00
_cell.angle_gamma   90.00
#
_symmetry.space_group_name_H-M   'P 1'
#
loop_
_entity.id
_entity.type
_entity.pdbx_description
1 polymer ?
#
loop_
_entity_poly.entity_id
_entity_poly.type
_entity_poly.pdbx_seq_one_letter_code
_entity_poly.pdbx_strand_id
1 'polypeptide(L)'
;MFIIATRDINEQRDSNAIGPNLLDRVFVQPNNGCVPSLDAILSNLDPRLWPDEYVFTLAGPALPDCEIAASIQEYEGLSIIIRRQDADSLGIEYDYVAARITLMVNSSLHTVGLTAAISARLAESRISCNVVSGLHHDHLFVPSSRAAEVLMLLRDTSETATRRIIESK
;
A
#
# COMPACT_ATOMS: atom_id res chain seq x y z
N MET A 1 -1.97 -4.64 13.10
CA MET A 1 -0.56 -4.42 12.69
C MET A 1 -0.63 -3.77 11.31
N PHE A 2 -0.26 -2.49 11.21
CA PHE A 2 -0.20 -1.78 9.93
C PHE A 2 1.26 -1.86 9.45
N ILE A 3 1.51 -2.37 8.25
CA ILE A 3 2.87 -2.49 7.72
C ILE A 3 3.15 -1.24 6.86
N ILE A 4 4.02 -0.36 7.32
CA ILE A 4 4.58 0.71 6.48
C ILE A 4 5.88 0.15 5.91
N ALA A 5 5.88 -0.24 4.63
CA ALA A 5 7.09 -0.68 3.94
C ALA A 5 7.68 0.50 3.16
N THR A 6 8.88 0.95 3.53
CA THR A 6 9.71 1.77 2.66
C THR A 6 11.15 1.33 2.77
N ARG A 7 11.76 0.96 1.65
CA ARG A 7 13.17 1.26 1.39
C ARG A 7 13.39 1.41 -0.11
N ASP A 8 13.96 2.56 -0.48
CA ASP A 8 14.47 2.84 -1.81
C ASP A 8 15.75 2.01 -2.04
N ILE A 9 15.79 1.24 -3.13
CA ILE A 9 16.95 0.45 -3.56
C ILE A 9 17.55 1.03 -4.83
N ASN A 10 17.98 2.29 -4.78
CA ASN A 10 18.92 2.86 -5.76
C ASN A 10 19.79 3.96 -5.13
N GLU A 11 20.77 3.57 -4.31
CA GLU A 11 21.97 4.39 -4.09
C GLU A 11 23.22 3.48 -4.10
N GLN A 12 23.80 3.31 -5.29
CA GLN A 12 25.22 2.99 -5.39
C GLN A 12 26.01 4.21 -4.90
N ARG A 13 26.74 4.03 -3.79
CA ARG A 13 27.67 5.02 -3.25
C ARG A 13 28.84 5.22 -4.20
N ASP A 14 28.89 6.38 -4.86
CA ASP A 14 30.16 6.98 -5.29
C ASP A 14 30.59 8.03 -4.26
N SER A 15 31.60 7.67 -3.48
CA SER A 15 32.26 8.52 -2.50
C SER A 15 33.23 9.49 -3.19
N ASN A 16 32.75 10.64 -3.67
CA ASN A 16 33.50 11.91 -3.75
C ASN A 16 32.68 13.02 -4.44
N ALA A 17 31.96 13.82 -3.67
CA ALA A 17 31.71 15.24 -3.96
C ALA A 17 31.00 15.90 -2.77
N ILE A 18 31.77 16.56 -1.90
CA ILE A 18 31.23 17.55 -0.96
C ILE A 18 31.00 18.84 -1.76
N GLY A 19 29.74 19.16 -2.01
CA GLY A 19 29.31 20.48 -2.49
C GLY A 19 28.13 20.95 -1.63
N PRO A 20 28.14 22.17 -1.07
CA PRO A 20 27.04 22.66 -0.25
C PRO A 20 25.94 23.17 -1.20
N ASN A 21 24.88 22.37 -1.40
CA ASN A 21 23.52 22.82 -1.72
C ASN A 21 22.65 21.63 -2.16
N LEU A 22 22.16 20.86 -1.19
CA LEU A 22 21.09 19.87 -1.41
C LEU A 22 20.16 19.77 -0.19
N LEU A 23 19.80 20.91 0.40
CA LEU A 23 18.78 20.98 1.47
C LEU A 23 17.58 21.90 1.13
N ASP A 24 17.51 22.43 -0.10
CA ASP A 24 16.46 23.39 -0.49
C ASP A 24 15.43 22.84 -1.49
N ARG A 25 15.37 21.52 -1.74
CA ARG A 25 14.47 20.94 -2.74
C ARG A 25 13.63 19.75 -2.28
N VAL A 26 13.06 19.80 -1.08
CA VAL A 26 11.73 19.20 -0.80
C VAL A 26 11.00 20.06 0.25
N PHE A 27 10.76 21.33 -0.06
CA PHE A 27 9.68 22.05 0.62
C PHE A 27 8.42 21.87 -0.22
N VAL A 28 7.63 20.84 0.11
CA VAL A 28 6.21 20.85 -0.21
C VAL A 28 5.64 22.02 0.60
N GLN A 29 5.26 23.09 -0.10
CA GLN A 29 4.50 24.19 0.48
C GLN A 29 3.30 23.59 1.22
N PRO A 30 3.02 23.96 2.49
CA PRO A 30 1.75 23.61 3.10
C PRO A 30 0.67 24.29 2.26
N ASN A 31 -0.08 23.50 1.50
CA ASN A 31 -1.29 24.00 0.87
C ASN A 31 -2.19 24.51 1.99
N ASN A 32 -2.47 25.82 2.01
CA ASN A 32 -3.43 26.48 2.90
C ASN A 32 -4.89 26.09 2.53
N GLY A 33 -5.13 24.82 2.22
CA GLY A 33 -6.45 24.25 1.97
C GLY A 33 -6.98 23.57 3.23
N CYS A 34 -8.29 23.63 3.43
CA CYS A 34 -8.99 22.82 4.43
C CYS A 34 -8.60 21.34 4.23
N VAL A 35 -8.12 20.67 5.29
CA VAL A 35 -7.86 19.23 5.25
C VAL A 35 -9.16 18.55 4.84
N PRO A 36 -9.19 17.77 3.74
CA PRO A 36 -10.43 17.16 3.29
C PRO A 36 -10.99 16.22 4.37
N SER A 37 -12.30 16.26 4.56
CA SER A 37 -12.98 15.36 5.51
C SER A 37 -12.80 13.90 5.10
N LEU A 38 -12.89 12.99 6.07
CA LEU A 38 -12.78 11.55 5.79
C LEU A 38 -13.80 11.09 4.76
N ASP A 39 -15.07 11.55 4.83
CA ASP A 39 -16.07 11.20 3.81
C ASP A 39 -15.70 11.74 2.42
N ALA A 40 -15.09 12.93 2.33
CA ALA A 40 -14.59 13.47 1.07
C ALA A 40 -13.44 12.64 0.48
N ILE A 41 -12.61 12.04 1.32
CA ILE A 41 -11.55 11.13 0.89
C ILE A 41 -12.15 9.79 0.45
N LEU A 42 -13.03 9.21 1.27
CA LEU A 42 -13.65 7.91 1.01
C LEU A 42 -14.54 7.93 -0.24
N SER A 43 -15.28 9.00 -0.49
CA SER A 43 -16.09 9.15 -1.72
C SER A 43 -15.27 9.22 -3.01
N ASN A 44 -13.96 9.46 -2.91
CA ASN A 44 -13.03 9.45 -4.04
C ASN A 44 -12.17 8.17 -4.08
N LEU A 45 -12.54 7.11 -3.35
CA LEU A 45 -11.89 5.81 -3.45
C LEU A 45 -12.04 5.24 -4.86
N ASP A 46 -10.91 5.07 -5.56
CA ASP A 46 -10.79 4.31 -6.81
C ASP A 46 -9.89 3.07 -6.59
N PRO A 47 -10.43 1.96 -6.06
CA PRO A 47 -9.66 0.75 -5.81
C PRO A 47 -9.42 -0.02 -7.12
N ARG A 48 -8.14 -0.32 -7.41
CA ARG A 48 -7.72 -1.05 -8.61
C ARG A 48 -7.01 -2.35 -8.27
N LEU A 49 -7.58 -3.45 -8.76
CA LEU A 49 -7.00 -4.79 -8.63
C LEU A 49 -5.91 -5.00 -9.69
N TRP A 50 -4.77 -5.50 -9.24
CA TRP A 50 -3.70 -5.97 -10.12
C TRP A 50 -4.02 -7.36 -10.68
N PRO A 51 -3.55 -7.68 -11.89
CA PRO A 51 -3.82 -8.98 -12.51
C PRO A 51 -3.09 -10.13 -11.83
N ASP A 52 -1.93 -9.86 -11.23
CA ASP A 52 -1.07 -10.88 -10.63
C ASP A 52 -1.42 -11.15 -9.16
N GLU A 53 -1.18 -12.38 -8.73
CA GLU A 53 -1.14 -12.76 -7.32
C GLU A 53 0.25 -12.54 -6.74
N TYR A 54 0.30 -12.24 -5.44
CA TYR A 54 1.51 -11.94 -4.70
C TYR A 54 1.65 -12.85 -3.49
N VAL A 55 2.88 -13.07 -3.05
CA VAL A 55 3.19 -13.89 -1.87
C VAL A 55 4.11 -13.13 -0.93
N PHE A 56 4.01 -13.46 0.36
CA PHE A 56 4.88 -12.92 1.40
C PHE A 56 5.87 -14.02 1.79
N THR A 57 7.16 -13.68 1.86
CA THR A 57 8.23 -14.62 2.19
C THR A 57 9.44 -13.88 2.76
N LEU A 58 10.36 -14.59 3.42
CA LEU A 58 11.65 -14.03 3.82
C LEU A 58 12.63 -14.18 2.66
N ALA A 59 13.34 -13.10 2.33
CA ALA A 59 14.45 -13.17 1.39
C ALA A 59 15.53 -14.11 1.92
N GLY A 60 16.13 -14.88 1.01
CA GLY A 60 17.32 -15.66 1.30
C GLY A 60 18.57 -14.78 1.49
N PRO A 61 19.77 -15.38 1.50
CA PRO A 61 21.04 -14.65 1.65
C PRO A 61 21.26 -13.58 0.57
N ALA A 62 20.64 -13.72 -0.59
CA ALA A 62 20.62 -12.76 -1.67
C ALA A 62 19.18 -12.48 -2.09
N LEU A 63 18.93 -11.26 -2.60
CA LEU A 63 17.64 -10.93 -3.19
C LEU A 63 17.39 -11.77 -4.44
N PRO A 64 16.16 -12.25 -4.65
CA PRO A 64 15.81 -12.94 -5.89
C PRO A 64 15.88 -11.99 -7.09
N ASP A 65 16.23 -12.52 -8.25
CA ASP A 65 16.23 -11.78 -9.52
C ASP A 65 14.80 -11.67 -10.07
N CYS A 66 13.98 -10.88 -9.38
CA CYS A 66 12.58 -10.61 -9.74
C CYS A 66 12.12 -9.24 -9.20
N GLU A 67 10.93 -8.81 -9.60
CA GLU A 67 10.34 -7.56 -9.10
C GLU A 67 9.85 -7.74 -7.65
N ILE A 68 10.38 -6.92 -6.75
CA ILE A 68 9.93 -6.85 -5.35
C ILE A 68 8.89 -5.73 -5.22
N ALA A 69 7.63 -6.11 -4.98
CA ALA A 69 6.53 -5.16 -4.82
C ALA A 69 6.65 -4.35 -3.53
N ALA A 70 7.18 -4.95 -2.47
CA ALA A 70 7.54 -4.29 -1.21
C ALA A 70 8.54 -5.13 -0.42
N SER A 71 9.30 -4.48 0.47
CA SER A 71 10.16 -5.17 1.42
C SER A 71 10.17 -4.46 2.77
N ILE A 72 10.29 -5.23 3.85
CA ILE A 72 10.43 -4.71 5.21
C ILE A 72 11.51 -5.48 5.97
N GLN A 73 12.42 -4.75 6.61
CA GLN A 73 13.42 -5.36 7.48
C GLN A 73 12.79 -5.68 8.82
N GLU A 74 12.77 -6.96 9.19
CA GLU A 74 12.34 -7.46 10.49
C GLU A 74 13.55 -8.03 11.25
N TYR A 75 13.33 -8.48 12.49
CA TYR A 75 14.40 -9.08 13.30
C TYR A 75 14.81 -10.45 12.74
N GLU A 76 13.83 -11.19 12.21
CA GLU A 76 13.94 -12.53 11.66
C GLU A 76 14.58 -12.54 10.26
N GLY A 77 14.52 -11.42 9.54
CA GLY A 77 15.05 -11.30 8.19
C GLY A 77 14.40 -10.18 7.38
N LEU A 78 14.71 -10.14 6.08
CA LEU A 78 14.07 -9.21 5.16
C LEU A 78 12.81 -9.86 4.58
N SER A 79 11.64 -9.45 5.04
CA SER A 79 10.38 -9.84 4.41
C SER A 79 10.22 -9.15 3.07
N ILE A 80 9.83 -9.90 2.06
CA ILE A 80 9.58 -9.43 0.70
C ILE A 80 8.19 -9.85 0.24
N ILE A 81 7.60 -9.01 -0.60
CA ILE A 81 6.38 -9.30 -1.35
C ILE A 81 6.75 -9.38 -2.83
N ILE A 82 6.55 -10.54 -3.44
CA ILE A 82 6.88 -10.80 -4.85
C ILE A 82 5.68 -11.43 -5.55
N ARG A 83 5.67 -11.45 -6.88
CA ARG A 83 4.62 -12.16 -7.62
C ARG A 83 4.72 -13.66 -7.35
N ARG A 84 3.57 -14.32 -7.26
CA ARG A 84 3.49 -15.76 -7.05
C ARG A 84 4.24 -16.55 -8.12
N GLN A 85 4.09 -16.15 -9.39
CA GLN A 85 4.79 -16.79 -10.51
C GLN A 85 6.32 -16.75 -10.36
N ASP A 86 6.86 -15.64 -9.85
CA ASP A 86 8.30 -15.49 -9.65
C ASP A 86 8.77 -16.39 -8.50
N ALA A 87 8.00 -16.46 -7.41
CA ALA A 87 8.27 -17.38 -6.30
C ALA A 87 8.24 -18.86 -6.76
N ASP A 88 7.21 -19.24 -7.51
CA ASP A 88 7.06 -20.60 -8.07
C ASP A 88 8.24 -20.96 -8.99
N SER A 89 8.66 -20.03 -9.85
CA SER A 89 9.77 -20.25 -10.80
C SER A 89 11.13 -20.36 -10.11
N LEU A 90 11.30 -19.68 -8.97
CA LEU A 90 12.53 -19.68 -8.17
C LEU A 90 12.53 -20.76 -7.07
N GLY A 91 11.44 -21.51 -6.91
CA GLY A 91 11.29 -22.52 -5.86
C GLY A 91 11.27 -21.94 -4.44
N ILE A 92 10.76 -20.72 -4.28
CA ILE A 92 10.64 -20.04 -2.98
C ILE A 92 9.33 -20.46 -2.33
N GLU A 93 9.41 -20.97 -1.10
CA GLU A 93 8.23 -21.37 -0.33
C GLU A 93 7.47 -20.16 0.23
N TYR A 94 6.14 -20.33 0.34
CA TYR A 94 5.22 -19.33 0.88
C TYR A 94 3.93 -20.01 1.39
N ASP A 95 3.30 -19.39 2.40
CA ASP A 95 2.07 -19.90 3.04
C ASP A 95 0.82 -19.05 2.76
N TYR A 96 0.99 -17.88 2.12
CA TYR A 96 -0.08 -16.93 1.91
C TYR A 96 -0.05 -16.33 0.50
N VAL A 97 -1.15 -16.49 -0.22
CA VAL A 97 -1.37 -15.92 -1.55
C VAL A 97 -2.34 -14.75 -1.45
N ALA A 98 -1.91 -13.61 -1.94
CA ALA A 98 -2.60 -12.34 -1.86
C ALA A 98 -2.96 -11.78 -3.23
N ALA A 99 -4.10 -11.11 -3.31
CA ALA A 99 -4.37 -10.15 -4.36
C ALA A 99 -3.92 -8.75 -3.91
N ARG A 100 -3.35 -7.98 -4.84
CA ARG A 100 -2.96 -6.58 -4.60
C ARG A 100 -4.02 -5.63 -5.13
N ILE A 101 -4.52 -4.75 -4.26
CA ILE A 101 -5.45 -3.67 -4.62
C ILE A 101 -4.79 -2.34 -4.28
N THR A 102 -4.57 -1.48 -5.28
CA THR A 102 -4.09 -0.11 -5.06
C THR A 102 -5.26 0.84 -4.83
N LEU A 103 -5.15 1.70 -3.82
CA LEU A 103 -6.11 2.77 -3.57
C LEU A 103 -5.69 4.04 -4.30
N MET A 104 -6.31 4.31 -5.45
CA MET A 104 -6.01 5.50 -6.26
C MET A 104 -6.72 6.74 -5.70
N VAL A 105 -6.40 7.11 -4.47
CA VAL A 105 -6.95 8.33 -3.83
C VAL A 105 -5.85 9.37 -3.69
N ASN A 106 -6.19 10.62 -4.01
CA ASN A 106 -5.26 11.75 -3.85
C ASN A 106 -5.24 12.19 -2.38
N SER A 107 -4.77 11.31 -1.51
CA SER A 107 -4.58 11.59 -0.08
C SER A 107 -3.09 11.82 0.18
N SER A 108 -2.75 12.87 0.93
CA SER A 108 -1.37 13.04 1.39
C SER A 108 -1.02 11.93 2.40
N LEU A 109 0.27 11.63 2.57
CA LEU A 109 0.77 10.70 3.61
C LEU A 109 0.32 11.09 5.03
N HIS A 110 -0.19 12.30 5.22
CA HIS A 110 -0.70 12.81 6.50
C HIS A 110 -2.20 12.63 6.68
N THR A 111 -2.87 11.95 5.75
CA THR A 111 -4.32 11.78 5.80
C THR A 111 -4.70 10.76 6.88
N VAL A 112 -5.16 11.27 8.01
CA VAL A 112 -5.58 10.43 9.14
C VAL A 112 -6.95 9.81 8.84
N GLY A 113 -7.07 8.49 9.04
CA GLY A 113 -8.35 7.79 9.11
C GLY A 113 -8.72 6.94 7.89
N LEU A 114 -8.11 7.15 6.72
CA LEU A 114 -8.39 6.33 5.53
C LEU A 114 -8.12 4.84 5.77
N THR A 115 -6.89 4.52 6.19
CA THR A 115 -6.47 3.14 6.46
C THR A 115 -7.29 2.51 7.59
N ALA A 116 -7.64 3.29 8.61
CA ALA A 116 -8.47 2.81 9.71
C ALA A 116 -9.90 2.46 9.26
N ALA A 117 -10.53 3.32 8.45
CA ALA A 117 -11.86 3.08 7.91
C ALA A 117 -11.90 1.84 7.00
N ILE A 118 -10.89 1.68 6.14
CA ILE A 118 -10.78 0.52 5.25
C ILE A 118 -10.54 -0.76 6.04
N SER A 119 -9.59 -0.76 6.97
CA SER A 119 -9.33 -1.92 7.82
C SER A 119 -10.54 -2.31 8.64
N ALA A 120 -11.29 -1.35 9.18
CA ALA A 120 -12.54 -1.62 9.91
C ALA A 120 -13.59 -2.28 9.00
N ARG A 121 -13.81 -1.74 7.79
CA ARG A 121 -14.77 -2.30 6.83
C ARG A 121 -14.45 -3.75 6.45
N LEU A 122 -13.17 -4.04 6.22
CA LEU A 122 -12.74 -5.40 5.88
C LEU A 122 -12.79 -6.34 7.09
N ALA A 123 -12.49 -5.84 8.29
CA ALA A 123 -12.61 -6.60 9.54
C ALA A 123 -14.05 -7.02 9.85
N GLU A 124 -15.05 -6.17 9.57
CA GLU A 124 -16.48 -6.52 9.69
C GLU A 124 -16.84 -7.76 8.86
N SER A 125 -16.18 -7.92 7.70
CA SER A 125 -16.33 -9.06 6.79
C SER A 125 -15.33 -10.20 7.07
N ARG A 126 -14.58 -10.10 8.18
CA ARG A 126 -13.51 -11.04 8.58
C ARG A 126 -12.48 -11.26 7.48
N ILE A 127 -12.09 -10.19 6.78
CA ILE A 127 -11.05 -10.20 5.74
C ILE A 127 -9.78 -9.62 6.35
N SER A 128 -8.67 -10.35 6.26
CA SER A 128 -7.35 -9.81 6.57
C SER A 128 -6.96 -8.75 5.54
N CYS A 129 -6.38 -7.66 6.02
CA CYS A 129 -5.92 -6.57 5.18
C CYS A 129 -4.49 -6.18 5.58
N ASN A 130 -3.52 -6.60 4.77
CA ASN A 130 -2.13 -6.22 4.94
C ASN A 130 -1.88 -4.98 4.09
N VAL A 131 -1.87 -3.80 4.72
CA VAL A 131 -1.62 -2.53 4.04
C VAL A 131 -0.13 -2.33 3.88
N VAL A 132 0.29 -1.83 2.72
CA VAL A 132 1.62 -1.29 2.44
C VAL A 132 1.46 0.12 1.87
N SER A 133 1.90 1.13 2.62
CA SER A 133 1.85 2.52 2.17
C SER A 133 3.01 2.85 1.23
N GLY A 134 2.71 3.07 -0.04
CA GLY A 134 3.65 3.64 -0.99
C GLY A 134 3.70 5.17 -0.88
N LEU A 135 4.68 5.79 -1.55
CA LEU A 135 4.81 7.25 -1.59
C LEU A 135 3.54 7.94 -2.15
N HIS A 136 2.89 7.30 -3.13
CA HIS A 136 1.75 7.86 -3.83
C HIS A 136 0.41 7.25 -3.39
N HIS A 137 0.40 5.94 -3.15
CA HIS A 137 -0.82 5.19 -2.92
C HIS A 137 -0.59 4.10 -1.88
N ASP A 138 -1.64 3.82 -1.13
CA ASP A 138 -1.69 2.62 -0.30
C ASP A 138 -2.01 1.40 -1.16
N HIS A 139 -1.35 0.29 -0.86
CA HIS A 139 -1.58 -1.01 -1.47
C HIS A 139 -2.10 -1.97 -0.42
N LEU A 140 -3.25 -2.58 -0.69
CA LEU A 140 -3.86 -3.59 0.16
C LEU A 140 -3.50 -4.97 -0.40
N PHE A 141 -2.98 -5.83 0.45
CA PHE A 141 -2.78 -7.25 0.18
C PHE A 141 -3.81 -8.05 0.98
N VAL A 142 -4.76 -8.64 0.26
CA VAL A 142 -5.91 -9.38 0.80
C VAL A 142 -5.89 -10.81 0.28
N PRO A 143 -6.59 -11.78 0.91
CA PRO A 143 -6.61 -13.15 0.41
C PRO A 143 -7.08 -13.18 -1.06
N SER A 144 -6.31 -13.82 -1.95
CA SER A 144 -6.58 -13.72 -3.39
C SER A 144 -7.98 -14.24 -3.76
N SER A 145 -8.43 -15.30 -3.09
CA SER A 145 -9.78 -15.87 -3.23
C SER A 145 -10.92 -14.91 -2.88
N ARG A 146 -10.65 -13.82 -2.16
CA ARG A 146 -11.65 -12.82 -1.73
C ARG A 146 -11.45 -11.45 -2.39
N ALA A 147 -10.58 -11.33 -3.39
CA ALA A 147 -10.27 -10.05 -4.05
C ALA A 147 -11.52 -9.34 -4.61
N ALA A 148 -12.42 -10.09 -5.25
CA ALA A 148 -13.66 -9.54 -5.80
C ALA A 148 -14.59 -8.99 -4.71
N GLU A 149 -14.72 -9.71 -3.59
CA GLU A 149 -15.50 -9.27 -2.43
C GLU A 149 -14.93 -7.98 -1.84
N VAL A 150 -13.61 -7.89 -1.70
CA VAL A 150 -12.93 -6.67 -1.23
C VAL A 150 -13.20 -5.48 -2.13
N LEU A 151 -13.10 -5.64 -3.46
CA LEU A 151 -13.42 -4.56 -4.40
C LEU A 151 -14.86 -4.06 -4.24
N MET A 152 -15.81 -4.97 -4.04
CA MET A 152 -17.22 -4.61 -3.80
C MET A 152 -17.38 -3.81 -2.50
N LEU A 153 -16.76 -4.27 -1.41
CA LEU A 153 -16.81 -3.58 -0.11
C LEU A 153 -16.20 -2.17 -0.16
N LEU A 154 -15.09 -2.00 -0.88
CA LEU A 154 -14.44 -0.70 -1.04
C LEU A 154 -15.28 0.26 -1.90
N ARG A 155 -15.93 -0.23 -2.95
CA ARG A 155 -16.86 0.56 -3.77
C ARG A 155 -18.10 0.98 -2.98
N ASP A 156 -18.70 0.06 -2.23
CA ASP A 156 -19.83 0.37 -1.34
C ASP A 156 -19.46 1.40 -0.26
N THR A 157 -18.22 1.34 0.25
CA THR A 157 -17.69 2.36 1.17
C THR A 157 -17.66 3.74 0.52
N SER A 158 -17.20 3.82 -0.73
CA SER A 158 -17.15 5.07 -1.51
C SER A 158 -18.55 5.65 -1.77
N GLU A 159 -19.50 4.80 -2.17
CA GLU A 159 -20.90 5.20 -2.42
C GLU A 159 -21.59 5.65 -1.13
N THR A 160 -21.35 4.96 -0.01
CA THR A 160 -21.90 5.34 1.29
C THR A 160 -21.36 6.68 1.76
N ALA A 161 -20.06 6.94 1.58
CA ALA A 161 -19.46 8.24 1.89
C ALA A 161 -20.08 9.36 1.02
N THR A 162 -20.28 9.08 -0.28
CA THR A 162 -20.96 10.01 -1.19
C THR A 162 -22.37 10.36 -0.71
N ARG A 163 -23.15 9.36 -0.30
CA ARG A 163 -24.51 9.57 0.26
C ARG A 163 -24.48 10.44 1.52
N ARG A 164 -23.57 10.18 2.47
CA ARG A 164 -23.43 11.00 3.68
C ARG A 164 -23.10 12.46 3.38
N ILE A 165 -22.25 12.72 2.39
CA ILE A 165 -21.93 14.10 1.97
C ILE A 165 -23.19 14.80 1.45
N ILE A 166 -24.02 14.11 0.65
CA ILE A 166 -25.25 14.68 0.10
C ILE A 166 -26.29 14.94 1.20
N GLU A 167 -26.48 14.00 2.12
CA GLU A 167 -27.45 14.11 3.23
C GLU A 167 -27.05 15.14 4.31
N SER A 168 -25.75 15.46 4.41
CA SER A 168 -25.22 16.46 5.35
C SER A 168 -25.31 17.92 4.87
N LYS A 169 -25.81 18.16 3.64
CA LYS A 169 -25.98 19.49 3.03
C LYS A 169 -27.43 19.93 3.06
#